data_AF-A0A8H6IXL6-F1
#
_entry.id   AF-A0A8H6IXL6-F1
#
_cell.length_a   1.000
_cell.length_b   1.000
_cell.length_c   1.000
_cell.angle_alpha   90.00
_cell.angle_beta   90.00
_cell.angle_gamma   90.00
#
_symmetry.space_group_name_H-M   'P 1'
#
loop_
_entity.id
_entity.type
_entity.pdbx_description
1 polymer ?
#
loop_
_entity_poly.entity_id
_entity_poly.type
_entity_poly.pdbx_seq_one_letter_code
_entity_poly.pdbx_strand_id
1 'polypeptide(L)'
;MAKNTMLRMMLAVFALASVAAAAMIPQPVGPTQQDITAPLTWTACPTDIRPFRGVNASQQLQCANVSVPLNHNDANGPKIQLGIVKLPVAAGGTRKGNLFVNPGGPGGAASSMVLAMAARRIYISDAVRQNFDIIGMDPRGVGLSTPQKCDTNLANQPSEFDATTPEGFQKLFDYNKALGESCRALTGPSFDNMDTIQVAKDMEAIRVGETISNLSTAAGGEPMNYFGVSYGTQLGAQYAALFPDAIRAMALDGMLQHTGAFASNIMTQATSLDATIQDFFRFCEANATNCGDGGQNIRQTWNKVIEVAAAGQLKATECDGTLKTRCLPLATVSNVLGSARSMLEFADQRALFAEQLKLGAGGNGSFFSPGLLSGDVFVDSRSLSITNVQCQDGHFFAAKDHVEVKRVADMTRSFTTTPGMGEFWHRVIDCTGYPVKITNPRAALSVKATQTPVLLVHSRFDPATSFVYAAGMTEEFQTATLVLREGSGHTSYLLQGDASRVVDDYLINLKVPPAGTVVQS
;
A
#
# COMPACT_ATOMS: atom_id res chain seq x y z
N MET A 1 13.95 72.48 -48.21
CA MET A 1 14.75 73.26 -47.23
C MET A 1 14.95 72.36 -46.01
N ALA A 2 15.93 71.46 -46.01
CA ALA A 2 17.35 71.67 -45.72
C ALA A 2 17.64 71.94 -44.22
N LYS A 3 18.08 70.88 -43.52
CA LYS A 3 18.99 70.77 -42.34
C LYS A 3 18.73 69.37 -41.72
N ASN A 4 19.67 68.49 -41.39
CA ASN A 4 21.13 68.41 -41.51
C ASN A 4 21.53 66.93 -41.26
N THR A 5 22.36 66.40 -42.16
CA THR A 5 23.63 65.67 -41.90
C THR A 5 23.71 64.48 -40.91
N MET A 6 23.79 63.28 -41.48
CA MET A 6 24.89 62.29 -41.38
C MET A 6 25.56 61.93 -40.03
N LEU A 7 25.57 60.62 -39.78
CA LEU A 7 26.75 59.75 -39.53
C LEU A 7 26.97 59.17 -38.10
N ARG A 8 26.75 57.85 -38.03
CA ARG A 8 27.51 56.77 -37.37
C ARG A 8 27.90 56.84 -35.87
N MET A 9 27.89 55.61 -35.33
CA MET A 9 28.67 55.06 -34.22
C MET A 9 27.97 54.89 -32.85
N MET A 10 28.06 53.63 -32.40
CA MET A 10 28.02 53.15 -31.02
C MET A 10 26.68 53.20 -30.28
N LEU A 11 25.91 52.12 -30.42
CA LEU A 11 25.10 51.60 -29.32
C LEU A 11 25.60 50.19 -29.00
N ALA A 12 26.69 50.19 -28.25
CA ALA A 12 27.20 49.04 -27.53
C ALA A 12 26.56 49.03 -26.13
N VAL A 13 26.00 47.87 -25.78
CA VAL A 13 25.95 47.30 -24.43
C VAL A 13 25.08 48.04 -23.41
N PHE A 14 23.85 47.58 -23.27
CA PHE A 14 23.30 47.15 -21.97
C PHE A 14 22.21 46.10 -22.24
N ALA A 15 22.65 44.91 -22.67
CA ALA A 15 21.85 43.72 -22.48
C ALA A 15 21.82 43.46 -20.98
N LEU A 16 20.74 43.87 -20.30
CA LEU A 16 20.43 43.34 -18.98
C LEU A 16 20.20 41.84 -19.15
N ALA A 17 21.22 41.07 -18.80
CA ALA A 17 21.11 39.66 -18.50
C ALA A 17 20.15 39.51 -17.31
N SER A 18 18.87 39.44 -17.61
CA SER A 18 17.91 38.74 -16.75
C SER A 18 18.18 37.26 -16.96
N VAL A 19 19.24 36.78 -16.30
CA VAL A 19 19.38 35.37 -15.99
C VAL A 19 18.22 35.07 -15.06
N ALA A 20 17.09 34.66 -15.64
CA ALA A 20 16.14 33.88 -14.91
C ALA A 20 16.93 32.66 -14.42
N ALA A 21 17.33 32.69 -13.16
CA ALA A 21 17.70 31.50 -12.44
C ALA A 21 16.42 30.66 -12.36
N ALA A 22 16.11 29.95 -13.45
CA ALA A 22 15.37 28.72 -13.35
C ALA A 22 16.17 27.91 -12.34
N ALA A 23 15.65 27.80 -11.12
CA ALA A 23 16.12 26.82 -10.18
C ALA A 23 16.00 25.50 -10.93
N MET A 24 17.12 24.99 -11.44
CA MET A 24 17.21 23.62 -11.92
C MET A 24 16.91 22.78 -10.68
N ILE A 25 15.64 22.39 -10.53
CA ILE A 25 15.30 21.26 -9.69
C ILE A 25 16.21 20.15 -10.20
N PRO A 26 17.14 19.62 -9.40
CA PRO A 26 17.95 18.49 -9.84
C PRO A 26 16.94 17.40 -10.21
N GLN A 27 16.84 17.12 -11.50
CA GLN A 27 16.22 15.88 -11.96
C GLN A 27 16.97 14.79 -11.21
N PRO A 28 16.29 13.86 -10.50
CA PRO A 28 16.99 12.75 -9.87
C PRO A 28 17.74 12.05 -11.00
N VAL A 29 19.06 12.22 -11.02
CA VAL A 29 19.94 11.35 -11.78
C VAL A 29 19.68 9.99 -11.15
N GLY A 30 18.96 9.12 -11.87
CA GLY A 30 18.67 7.77 -11.41
C GLY A 30 19.96 7.19 -10.84
N PRO A 31 19.95 6.55 -9.65
CA PRO A 31 21.17 6.09 -9.02
C PRO A 31 21.96 5.30 -10.05
N THR A 32 23.19 5.74 -10.33
CA THR A 32 24.18 4.97 -11.07
C THR A 32 24.15 3.56 -10.50
N GLN A 33 23.78 2.58 -11.34
CA GLN A 33 23.89 1.13 -11.15
C GLN A 33 24.53 0.80 -9.79
N GLN A 34 23.70 0.63 -8.75
CA GLN A 34 24.22 0.42 -7.40
C GLN A 34 25.08 -0.83 -7.36
N ASP A 35 26.16 -0.77 -6.56
CA ASP A 35 27.17 -1.79 -6.31
C ASP A 35 26.59 -3.08 -5.69
N ILE A 36 25.70 -3.78 -6.40
CA ILE A 36 25.58 -5.22 -6.25
C ILE A 36 26.73 -5.81 -7.07
N THR A 37 27.86 -6.03 -6.41
CA THR A 37 29.08 -6.56 -7.06
C THR A 37 29.15 -8.09 -7.01
N ALA A 38 28.15 -8.74 -6.41
CA ALA A 38 28.12 -10.19 -6.25
C ALA A 38 26.74 -10.77 -6.65
N PRO A 39 26.73 -11.95 -7.29
CA PRO A 39 25.50 -12.67 -7.58
C PRO A 39 24.76 -13.05 -6.30
N LEU A 40 23.42 -13.02 -6.37
CA LEU A 40 22.52 -13.57 -5.36
C LEU A 40 22.66 -15.10 -5.27
N THR A 41 22.86 -15.58 -4.04
CA THR A 41 22.92 -17.01 -3.71
C THR A 41 21.57 -17.47 -3.18
N TRP A 42 20.84 -18.22 -4.00
CA TRP A 42 19.57 -18.85 -3.61
C TRP A 42 19.81 -20.14 -2.81
N THR A 43 19.13 -20.27 -1.69
CA THR A 43 19.14 -21.47 -0.84
C THR A 43 17.71 -21.95 -0.56
N ALA A 44 17.55 -23.13 0.05
CA ALA A 44 16.25 -23.54 0.56
C ALA A 44 15.77 -22.56 1.63
N CYS A 45 14.48 -22.21 1.62
CA CYS A 45 13.93 -21.36 2.65
C CYS A 45 14.03 -22.02 4.03
N PRO A 46 14.37 -21.26 5.08
CA PRO A 46 14.47 -21.78 6.45
C PRO A 46 13.13 -22.33 6.92
N THR A 47 13.15 -23.50 7.58
CA THR A 47 11.92 -24.20 8.02
C THR A 47 11.56 -23.94 9.47
N ASP A 48 12.37 -23.15 10.19
CA ASP A 48 12.26 -22.85 11.60
C ASP A 48 11.81 -21.41 11.88
N ILE A 49 11.77 -20.54 10.87
CA ILE A 49 11.30 -19.15 10.98
C ILE A 49 9.97 -18.94 10.24
N ARG A 50 9.18 -17.96 10.68
CA ARG A 50 7.99 -17.53 9.93
C ARG A 50 8.41 -16.79 8.64
N PRO A 51 7.58 -16.82 7.59
CA PRO A 51 6.27 -17.50 7.50
C PRO A 51 6.38 -19.01 7.18
N PHE A 52 7.58 -19.56 7.01
CA PHE A 52 7.82 -20.92 6.51
C PHE A 52 7.65 -22.03 7.55
N ARG A 53 7.76 -21.69 8.85
CA ARG A 53 7.71 -22.64 9.97
C ARG A 53 6.50 -23.57 9.89
N GLY A 54 6.77 -24.86 9.70
CA GLY A 54 5.73 -25.90 9.67
C GLY A 54 4.81 -25.84 8.45
N VAL A 55 5.19 -25.11 7.40
CA VAL A 55 4.40 -24.98 6.16
C VAL A 55 5.05 -25.80 5.04
N ASN A 56 4.42 -26.90 4.63
CA ASN A 56 4.96 -27.80 3.59
C ASN A 56 5.24 -27.08 2.26
N ALA A 57 4.43 -26.08 1.90
CA ALA A 57 4.63 -25.31 0.67
C ALA A 57 5.97 -24.55 0.63
N SER A 58 6.62 -24.33 1.78
CA SER A 58 7.95 -23.70 1.82
C SER A 58 9.05 -24.52 1.14
N GLN A 59 8.86 -25.84 1.01
CA GLN A 59 9.79 -26.73 0.28
C GLN A 59 9.86 -26.44 -1.22
N GLN A 60 8.86 -25.74 -1.77
CA GLN A 60 8.84 -25.28 -3.16
C GLN A 60 9.58 -23.95 -3.35
N LEU A 61 10.05 -23.31 -2.27
CA LEU A 61 10.58 -21.95 -2.28
C LEU A 61 12.10 -21.95 -2.13
N GLN A 62 12.70 -20.92 -2.73
CA GLN A 62 14.09 -20.56 -2.52
C GLN A 62 14.15 -19.19 -1.85
N CYS A 63 15.10 -19.00 -0.94
CA CYS A 63 15.29 -17.75 -0.23
C CYS A 63 16.72 -17.22 -0.45
N ALA A 64 16.88 -15.91 -0.38
CA ALA A 64 18.18 -15.26 -0.40
C ALA A 64 18.15 -13.99 0.46
N ASN A 65 19.32 -13.53 0.87
CA ASN A 65 19.49 -12.25 1.54
C ASN A 65 20.29 -11.32 0.63
N VAL A 66 19.88 -10.05 0.56
CA VAL A 66 20.53 -9.03 -0.25
C VAL A 66 21.01 -7.91 0.66
N SER A 67 22.27 -7.50 0.48
CA SER A 67 22.85 -6.38 1.22
C SER A 67 22.72 -5.11 0.40
N VAL A 68 22.03 -4.10 0.93
CA VAL A 68 21.77 -2.82 0.27
C VAL A 68 22.15 -1.66 1.20
N PRO A 69 22.44 -0.45 0.67
CA PRO A 69 22.61 0.72 1.50
C PRO A 69 21.38 1.01 2.37
N LEU A 70 21.61 1.33 3.64
CA LEU A 70 20.59 1.84 4.56
C LEU A 70 19.91 3.08 3.96
N ASN A 71 20.70 3.97 3.39
CA ASN A 71 20.24 5.16 2.68
C ASN A 71 20.82 5.13 1.27
N HIS A 72 19.98 5.12 0.24
CA HIS A 72 20.47 5.02 -1.13
C HIS A 72 21.04 6.33 -1.68
N ASN A 73 20.89 7.43 -0.94
CA ASN A 73 21.60 8.69 -1.20
C ASN A 73 23.01 8.69 -0.60
N ASP A 74 23.37 7.66 0.18
CA ASP A 74 24.71 7.40 0.71
C ASP A 74 25.09 5.93 0.50
N ALA A 75 25.50 5.60 -0.74
CA ALA A 75 25.77 4.21 -1.14
C ALA A 75 26.94 3.55 -0.36
N ASN A 76 27.84 4.35 0.23
CA ASN A 76 28.98 3.89 1.02
C ASN A 76 28.68 3.81 2.53
N GLY A 77 27.47 4.22 2.95
CA GLY A 77 27.03 4.20 4.32
C GLY A 77 26.77 2.79 4.86
N PRO A 78 26.20 2.68 6.07
CA PRO A 78 25.78 1.41 6.66
C PRO A 78 24.86 0.65 5.71
N LYS A 79 24.92 -0.68 5.75
CA LYS A 79 24.06 -1.56 4.95
C LYS A 79 22.99 -2.21 5.81
N ILE A 80 21.87 -2.56 5.18
CA ILE A 80 20.81 -3.40 5.75
C ILE A 80 20.69 -4.68 4.94
N GLN A 81 20.08 -5.69 5.55
CA GLN A 81 19.76 -6.95 4.88
C GLN A 81 18.28 -6.98 4.51
N LEU A 82 18.02 -7.32 3.25
CA LEU A 82 16.69 -7.60 2.73
C LEU A 82 16.54 -9.10 2.52
N GLY A 83 15.40 -9.65 2.93
CA GLY A 83 15.01 -11.01 2.63
C GLY A 83 14.16 -11.06 1.37
N ILE A 84 14.54 -11.95 0.45
CA ILE A 84 13.79 -12.22 -0.77
C ILE A 84 13.44 -13.70 -0.86
N VAL A 85 12.25 -13.98 -1.38
CA VAL A 85 11.78 -15.33 -1.66
C VAL A 85 11.49 -15.48 -3.15
N LYS A 86 11.76 -16.68 -3.67
CA LYS A 86 11.44 -17.08 -5.03
C LYS A 86 10.62 -18.34 -4.99
N LEU A 87 9.50 -18.32 -5.71
CA LEU A 87 8.78 -19.52 -6.12
C LEU A 87 9.19 -19.82 -7.56
N PRO A 88 10.05 -20.84 -7.80
CA PRO A 88 10.56 -21.12 -9.12
C PRO A 88 9.45 -21.49 -10.10
N VAL A 89 9.65 -21.19 -11.38
CA VAL A 89 8.75 -21.57 -12.49
C VAL A 89 8.31 -23.03 -12.35
N ALA A 90 7.04 -23.29 -12.65
CA ALA A 90 6.46 -24.63 -12.53
C ALA A 90 7.19 -25.64 -13.45
N ALA A 91 7.27 -26.89 -13.00
CA ALA A 91 7.89 -27.96 -13.77
C ALA A 91 7.23 -28.11 -15.17
N GLY A 92 8.06 -28.17 -16.21
CA GLY A 92 7.60 -28.19 -17.61
C GLY A 92 7.26 -26.82 -18.19
N GLY A 93 7.38 -25.74 -17.41
CA GLY A 93 7.22 -24.36 -17.88
C GLY A 93 8.40 -23.85 -18.72
N THR A 94 8.19 -22.72 -19.40
CA THR A 94 9.24 -22.02 -20.17
C THR A 94 9.47 -20.64 -19.53
N ARG A 95 10.57 -20.50 -18.79
CA ARG A 95 10.90 -19.27 -18.07
C ARG A 95 11.08 -18.08 -19.04
N LYS A 96 10.20 -17.09 -18.91
CA LYS A 96 10.28 -15.75 -19.53
C LYS A 96 10.98 -14.74 -18.64
N GLY A 97 11.04 -14.98 -17.33
CA GLY A 97 11.75 -14.10 -16.40
C GLY A 97 11.34 -14.22 -14.93
N ASN A 98 11.74 -13.22 -14.16
CA ASN A 98 11.32 -12.93 -12.80
C ASN A 98 10.10 -11.99 -12.81
N LEU A 99 9.03 -12.35 -12.11
CA LEU A 99 7.88 -11.50 -11.81
C LEU A 99 7.94 -11.09 -10.34
N PHE A 100 8.27 -9.82 -10.09
CA PHE A 100 8.24 -9.23 -8.76
C PHE A 100 6.80 -8.96 -8.33
N VAL A 101 6.44 -9.38 -7.12
CA VAL A 101 5.10 -9.18 -6.55
C VAL A 101 5.15 -8.37 -5.27
N ASN A 102 4.15 -7.53 -5.05
CA ASN A 102 3.97 -6.83 -3.78
C ASN A 102 2.48 -6.81 -3.36
N PRO A 103 2.14 -7.23 -2.13
CA PRO A 103 0.76 -7.30 -1.67
C PRO A 103 0.18 -5.94 -1.23
N GLY A 104 1.02 -4.90 -1.12
CA GLY A 104 0.63 -3.63 -0.55
C GLY A 104 0.66 -3.60 0.97
N GLY A 105 -0.36 -2.97 1.57
CA GLY A 105 -0.41 -2.62 2.99
C GLY A 105 -0.42 -1.10 3.19
N PRO A 106 0.73 -0.39 3.26
CA PRO A 106 2.10 -0.91 3.34
C PRO A 106 2.34 -1.80 4.58
N GLY A 107 3.52 -2.43 4.64
CA GLY A 107 3.85 -3.37 5.70
C GLY A 107 3.43 -4.82 5.44
N GLY A 108 2.84 -5.10 4.27
CA GLY A 108 2.59 -6.48 3.84
C GLY A 108 3.90 -7.17 3.42
N ALA A 109 4.18 -8.33 4.01
CA ALA A 109 5.32 -9.16 3.64
C ALA A 109 5.03 -9.90 2.31
N ALA A 110 5.76 -9.57 1.25
CA ALA A 110 5.68 -10.27 -0.04
C ALA A 110 6.07 -11.75 0.10
N SER A 111 6.91 -12.10 1.07
CA SER A 111 7.26 -13.48 1.39
C SER A 111 6.05 -14.32 1.80
N SER A 112 5.11 -13.71 2.54
CA SER A 112 3.85 -14.35 2.91
C SER A 112 2.91 -14.51 1.71
N MET A 113 2.87 -13.53 0.80
CA MET A 113 2.10 -13.62 -0.45
C MET A 113 2.61 -14.76 -1.34
N VAL A 114 3.93 -14.85 -1.56
CA VAL A 114 4.53 -15.91 -2.37
C VAL A 114 4.34 -17.30 -1.75
N LEU A 115 4.49 -17.42 -0.42
CA LEU A 115 4.19 -18.68 0.28
C LEU A 115 2.71 -19.06 0.13
N ALA A 116 1.79 -18.11 0.23
CA ALA A 116 0.37 -18.35 0.05
C ALA A 116 0.02 -18.77 -1.39
N MET A 117 0.70 -18.20 -2.40
CA MET A 117 0.60 -18.64 -3.80
C MET A 117 1.12 -20.07 -3.99
N ALA A 118 2.28 -20.41 -3.40
CA ALA A 118 2.82 -21.77 -3.42
C ALA A 118 1.88 -22.79 -2.75
N ALA A 119 1.19 -22.36 -1.69
CA ALA A 119 0.19 -23.12 -0.97
C ALA A 119 -1.21 -23.09 -1.64
N ARG A 120 -1.37 -22.44 -2.80
CA ARG A 120 -2.65 -22.26 -3.51
C ARG A 120 -3.75 -21.59 -2.67
N ARG A 121 -3.37 -20.79 -1.68
CA ARG A 121 -4.29 -20.02 -0.81
C ARG A 121 -4.59 -18.62 -1.35
N ILE A 122 -3.69 -18.09 -2.18
CA ILE A 122 -3.88 -16.87 -2.94
C ILE A 122 -3.75 -17.22 -4.41
N TYR A 123 -4.61 -16.64 -5.23
CA TYR A 123 -4.63 -16.91 -6.66
C TYR A 123 -3.38 -16.36 -7.37
N ILE A 124 -2.81 -17.22 -8.22
CA ILE A 124 -1.91 -16.88 -9.32
C ILE A 124 -2.15 -17.93 -10.40
N SER A 125 -2.29 -17.52 -11.66
CA SER A 125 -2.65 -18.45 -12.72
C SER A 125 -1.54 -19.48 -12.97
N ASP A 126 -1.94 -20.68 -13.41
CA ASP A 126 -0.98 -21.69 -13.86
C ASP A 126 -0.17 -21.19 -15.06
N ALA A 127 -0.79 -20.38 -15.93
CA ALA A 127 -0.11 -19.76 -17.06
C ALA A 127 1.04 -18.84 -16.60
N VAL A 128 0.81 -17.98 -15.60
CA VAL A 128 1.89 -17.16 -15.02
C VAL A 128 2.94 -18.05 -14.35
N ARG A 129 2.53 -19.06 -13.56
CA ARG A 129 3.46 -20.01 -12.90
C ARG A 129 4.31 -20.80 -13.89
N GLN A 130 3.84 -21.07 -15.09
CA GLN A 130 4.59 -21.75 -16.15
C GLN A 130 5.58 -20.83 -16.89
N ASN A 131 5.48 -19.52 -16.71
CA ASN A 131 6.29 -18.54 -17.44
C ASN A 131 7.24 -17.74 -16.53
N PHE A 132 6.98 -17.63 -15.24
CA PHE A 132 7.78 -16.77 -14.36
C PHE A 132 8.23 -17.47 -13.08
N ASP A 133 9.47 -17.16 -12.68
CA ASP A 133 9.84 -17.22 -11.27
C ASP A 133 9.12 -16.07 -10.55
N ILE A 134 8.44 -16.36 -9.44
CA ILE A 134 7.73 -15.33 -8.67
C ILE A 134 8.63 -14.86 -7.55
N ILE A 135 8.98 -13.58 -7.56
CA ILE A 135 9.91 -12.97 -6.59
C ILE A 135 9.13 -12.08 -5.62
N GLY A 136 9.20 -12.42 -4.34
CA GLY A 136 8.68 -11.59 -3.25
C GLY A 136 9.83 -10.96 -2.49
N MET A 137 9.94 -9.64 -2.53
CA MET A 137 10.84 -8.87 -1.65
C MET A 137 10.02 -8.33 -0.49
N ASP A 138 10.39 -8.68 0.74
CA ASP A 138 9.86 -7.97 1.89
C ASP A 138 10.51 -6.58 1.93
N PRO A 139 9.74 -5.47 1.95
CA PRO A 139 10.34 -4.14 2.07
C PRO A 139 11.16 -4.01 3.35
N ARG A 140 12.17 -3.14 3.36
CA ARG A 140 12.88 -2.73 4.57
C ARG A 140 11.90 -2.40 5.72
N GLY A 141 12.17 -2.95 6.91
CA GLY A 141 11.28 -2.83 8.07
C GLY A 141 10.09 -3.80 8.07
N VAL A 142 9.99 -4.70 7.09
CA VAL A 142 8.88 -5.65 6.94
C VAL A 142 9.42 -7.09 6.88
N GLY A 143 8.70 -8.02 7.50
CA GLY A 143 8.93 -9.47 7.38
C GLY A 143 10.38 -9.89 7.57
N LEU A 144 10.96 -10.48 6.52
CA LEU A 144 12.33 -10.99 6.49
C LEU A 144 13.40 -9.87 6.43
N SER A 145 13.01 -8.63 6.15
CA SER A 145 13.91 -7.52 5.83
C SER A 145 14.06 -6.54 6.99
N THR A 146 14.98 -6.84 7.92
CA THR A 146 15.29 -5.96 9.08
C THR A 146 14.02 -5.38 9.72
N PRO A 147 13.10 -6.23 10.24
CA PRO A 147 11.74 -5.82 10.55
C PRO A 147 11.68 -4.78 11.68
N GLN A 148 10.73 -3.86 11.57
CA GLN A 148 10.45 -2.87 12.60
C GLN A 148 9.99 -3.57 13.89
N LYS A 149 10.55 -3.11 15.01
CA LYS A 149 10.22 -3.53 16.36
C LYS A 149 9.78 -2.32 17.16
N CYS A 150 8.77 -2.47 18.00
CA CYS A 150 8.27 -1.44 18.92
C CYS A 150 7.95 -2.06 20.29
N ASP A 151 7.75 -1.24 21.31
CA ASP A 151 7.26 -1.73 22.59
C ASP A 151 5.79 -2.17 22.43
N THR A 152 5.54 -3.48 22.50
CA THR A 152 4.20 -4.03 22.32
C THR A 152 3.28 -3.76 23.49
N ASN A 153 3.79 -3.52 24.70
CA ASN A 153 2.94 -3.12 25.82
C ASN A 153 2.36 -1.73 25.56
N LEU A 154 3.16 -0.82 24.99
CA LEU A 154 2.71 0.50 24.58
C LEU A 154 1.78 0.43 23.36
N ALA A 155 2.16 -0.33 22.33
CA ALA A 155 1.38 -0.47 21.10
C ALA A 155 -0.02 -1.08 21.34
N ASN A 156 -0.15 -1.95 22.35
CA ASN A 156 -1.41 -2.60 22.72
C ASN A 156 -2.31 -1.76 23.65
N GLN A 157 -1.87 -0.58 24.08
CA GLN A 157 -2.74 0.30 24.87
C GLN A 157 -3.86 0.88 24.01
N PRO A 158 -5.07 1.06 24.55
CA PRO A 158 -6.11 1.82 23.88
C PRO A 158 -5.61 3.20 23.48
N SER A 159 -5.66 3.51 22.19
CA SER A 159 -5.08 4.72 21.60
C SER A 159 -6.12 5.58 20.87
N GLU A 160 -7.39 5.24 21.02
CA GLU A 160 -8.49 6.03 20.46
C GLU A 160 -8.88 7.15 21.41
N PHE A 161 -8.37 8.34 21.11
CA PHE A 161 -8.67 9.57 21.85
C PHE A 161 -9.53 10.51 20.97
N ASP A 162 -10.41 11.29 21.59
CA ASP A 162 -11.10 12.38 20.90
C ASP A 162 -10.15 13.56 20.65
N ALA A 163 -9.35 13.43 19.60
CA ALA A 163 -8.35 14.42 19.20
C ALA A 163 -8.94 15.72 18.62
N THR A 164 -10.27 15.86 18.57
CA THR A 164 -10.93 17.14 18.27
C THR A 164 -10.93 18.09 19.48
N THR A 165 -10.65 17.56 20.67
CA THR A 165 -10.47 18.33 21.91
C THR A 165 -8.99 18.59 22.19
N PRO A 166 -8.63 19.68 22.90
CA PRO A 166 -7.24 19.92 23.31
C PRO A 166 -6.63 18.77 24.12
N GLU A 167 -7.38 18.19 25.06
CA GLU A 167 -6.89 17.09 25.91
C GLU A 167 -6.68 15.80 25.10
N GLY A 168 -7.66 15.41 24.27
CA GLY A 168 -7.54 14.21 23.46
C GLY A 168 -6.46 14.32 22.39
N PHE A 169 -6.24 15.52 21.84
CA PHE A 169 -5.13 15.79 20.92
C PHE A 169 -3.80 15.56 21.62
N GLN A 170 -3.62 16.09 22.84
CA GLN A 170 -2.39 15.92 23.59
C GLN A 170 -2.12 14.43 23.90
N LYS A 171 -3.16 13.68 24.30
CA LYS A 171 -3.04 12.23 24.55
C LYS A 171 -2.63 11.46 23.29
N LEU A 172 -3.24 11.75 22.14
CA LEU A 172 -2.87 11.13 20.87
C LEU A 172 -1.42 11.46 20.49
N PHE A 173 -1.05 12.74 20.58
CA PHE A 173 0.29 13.20 20.27
C PHE A 173 1.34 12.49 21.14
N ASP A 174 1.13 12.46 22.46
CA ASP A 174 2.06 11.85 23.40
C ASP A 174 2.15 10.33 23.20
N TYR A 175 1.02 9.66 22.95
CA TYR A 175 0.98 8.23 22.63
C TYR A 175 1.78 7.92 21.36
N ASN A 176 1.49 8.61 20.25
CA ASN A 176 2.15 8.36 18.97
C ASN A 176 3.65 8.69 19.02
N LYS A 177 4.02 9.75 19.74
CA LYS A 177 5.42 10.11 19.97
C LYS A 177 6.13 9.00 20.75
N ALA A 178 5.60 8.58 21.90
CA ALA A 178 6.19 7.54 22.72
C ALA A 178 6.30 6.21 21.96
N LEU A 179 5.25 5.84 21.22
CA LEU A 179 5.25 4.61 20.41
C LEU A 179 6.32 4.68 19.33
N GLY A 180 6.36 5.76 18.55
CA GLY A 180 7.37 5.92 17.50
C GLY A 180 8.80 6.02 18.02
N GLU A 181 9.02 6.65 19.18
CA GLU A 181 10.34 6.66 19.84
C GLU A 181 10.76 5.26 20.30
N SER A 182 9.82 4.46 20.83
CA SER A 182 10.06 3.05 21.14
C SER A 182 10.42 2.26 19.88
N CYS A 183 9.71 2.51 18.77
CA CYS A 183 9.97 1.86 17.50
C CYS A 183 11.37 2.19 16.97
N ARG A 184 11.75 3.47 16.98
CA ARG A 184 13.08 3.93 16.57
C ARG A 184 14.17 3.27 17.42
N ALA A 185 14.01 3.24 18.75
CA ALA A 185 14.99 2.67 19.66
C ALA A 185 15.20 1.16 19.44
N LEU A 186 14.12 0.40 19.20
CA LEU A 186 14.16 -1.05 19.05
C LEU A 186 14.50 -1.52 17.62
N THR A 187 14.24 -0.68 16.62
CA THR A 187 14.53 -0.96 15.21
C THR A 187 15.92 -0.48 14.79
N GLY A 188 16.39 0.62 15.38
CA GLY A 188 17.65 1.26 14.99
C GLY A 188 17.52 2.09 13.71
N PRO A 189 18.64 2.36 13.00
CA PRO A 189 18.70 3.34 11.91
C PRO A 189 17.76 3.09 10.73
N SER A 190 17.31 1.85 10.52
CA SER A 190 16.34 1.50 9.47
C SER A 190 15.04 2.29 9.62
N PHE A 191 14.63 2.61 10.86
CA PHE A 191 13.40 3.33 11.16
C PHE A 191 13.23 4.62 10.35
N ASP A 192 14.31 5.35 10.06
CA ASP A 192 14.29 6.64 9.37
C ASP A 192 14.48 6.55 7.84
N ASN A 193 14.47 5.35 7.27
CA ASN A 193 14.72 5.12 5.85
C ASN A 193 13.75 4.10 5.24
N MET A 194 12.48 4.06 5.67
CA MET A 194 11.47 3.06 5.26
C MET A 194 10.50 3.56 4.18
N ASP A 195 10.70 4.77 3.65
CA ASP A 195 9.85 5.33 2.60
C ASP A 195 9.85 4.54 1.29
N THR A 196 8.80 4.75 0.49
CA THR A 196 8.59 4.01 -0.76
C THR A 196 9.71 4.22 -1.79
N ILE A 197 10.37 5.39 -1.83
CA ILE A 197 11.46 5.67 -2.78
C ILE A 197 12.67 4.80 -2.45
N GLN A 198 12.98 4.64 -1.16
CA GLN A 198 14.02 3.73 -0.70
C GLN A 198 13.69 2.28 -1.07
N VAL A 199 12.45 1.84 -0.91
CA VAL A 199 11.99 0.49 -1.31
C VAL A 199 12.04 0.28 -2.84
N ALA A 200 11.73 1.30 -3.64
CA ALA A 200 11.83 1.21 -5.10
C ALA A 200 13.29 1.02 -5.56
N LYS A 201 14.24 1.68 -4.88
CA LYS A 201 15.68 1.50 -5.14
C LYS A 201 16.19 0.13 -4.67
N ASP A 202 15.65 -0.40 -3.58
CA ASP A 202 15.91 -1.80 -3.16
C ASP A 202 15.49 -2.80 -4.25
N MET A 203 14.29 -2.63 -4.82
CA MET A 203 13.81 -3.47 -5.92
C MET A 203 14.73 -3.44 -7.13
N GLU A 204 15.26 -2.26 -7.48
CA GLU A 204 16.21 -2.14 -8.58
C GLU A 204 17.54 -2.84 -8.28
N ALA A 205 18.06 -2.68 -7.06
CA ALA A 205 19.27 -3.36 -6.64
C ALA A 205 19.11 -4.89 -6.75
N ILE A 206 17.97 -5.44 -6.33
CA ILE A 206 17.67 -6.87 -6.46
C ILE A 206 17.52 -7.30 -7.92
N ARG A 207 16.83 -6.53 -8.77
CA ARG A 207 16.70 -6.84 -10.20
C ARG A 207 18.06 -6.92 -10.88
N VAL A 208 18.94 -5.97 -10.60
CA VAL A 208 20.32 -5.96 -11.10
C VAL A 208 21.11 -7.16 -10.54
N GLY A 209 21.00 -7.44 -9.25
CA GLY A 209 21.65 -8.59 -8.60
C GLY A 209 21.24 -9.94 -9.15
N GLU A 210 19.94 -10.15 -9.41
CA GLU A 210 19.39 -11.34 -10.07
C GLU A 210 19.97 -11.54 -11.47
N THR A 211 20.26 -10.44 -12.17
CA THR A 211 20.88 -10.51 -13.49
C THR A 211 22.31 -11.01 -13.39
N ILE A 212 23.07 -10.53 -12.41
CA ILE A 212 24.46 -10.94 -12.20
C ILE A 212 24.53 -12.44 -11.87
N SER A 213 23.54 -12.99 -11.16
CA SER A 213 23.44 -14.44 -10.92
C SER A 213 23.17 -15.28 -12.16
N ASN A 214 22.55 -14.70 -13.20
CA ASN A 214 22.01 -15.44 -14.35
C ASN A 214 22.79 -15.25 -15.66
N LEU A 215 23.97 -14.59 -15.63
CA LEU A 215 25.00 -14.42 -16.69
C LEU A 215 24.60 -14.84 -18.14
N SER A 216 23.55 -14.23 -18.71
CA SER A 216 23.20 -14.46 -20.12
C SER A 216 22.68 -13.23 -20.87
N THR A 217 22.62 -12.04 -20.27
CA THR A 217 22.22 -10.81 -20.99
C THR A 217 23.26 -9.72 -20.84
N ALA A 218 23.77 -9.25 -21.98
CA ALA A 218 24.75 -8.18 -22.10
C ALA A 218 24.38 -6.95 -21.24
N ALA A 219 25.32 -6.51 -20.38
CA ALA A 219 25.46 -5.20 -19.73
C ALA A 219 24.25 -4.52 -19.01
N GLY A 220 23.01 -4.99 -19.12
CA GLY A 220 21.81 -4.19 -18.80
C GLY A 220 20.76 -4.81 -17.86
N GLY A 221 20.88 -6.08 -17.46
CA GLY A 221 19.86 -6.67 -16.60
C GLY A 221 18.79 -7.49 -17.34
N GLU A 222 18.17 -8.47 -16.66
CA GLU A 222 16.83 -8.94 -17.04
C GLU A 222 15.83 -7.80 -16.74
N PRO A 223 14.94 -7.40 -17.68
CA PRO A 223 14.03 -6.29 -17.45
C PRO A 223 12.97 -6.63 -16.39
N MET A 224 12.50 -5.62 -15.67
CA MET A 224 11.49 -5.72 -14.62
C MET A 224 10.16 -6.22 -15.18
N ASN A 225 9.64 -7.29 -14.58
CA ASN A 225 8.23 -7.63 -14.62
C ASN A 225 7.66 -7.43 -13.22
N TYR A 226 6.60 -6.63 -13.08
CA TYR A 226 6.04 -6.27 -11.78
C TYR A 226 4.53 -6.45 -11.73
N PHE A 227 4.04 -7.05 -10.65
CA PHE A 227 2.64 -7.07 -10.28
C PHE A 227 2.47 -6.52 -8.85
N GLY A 228 1.92 -5.32 -8.76
CA GLY A 228 1.71 -4.61 -7.49
C GLY A 228 0.25 -4.46 -7.16
N VAL A 229 -0.10 -4.71 -5.90
CA VAL A 229 -1.47 -4.64 -5.41
C VAL A 229 -1.57 -3.56 -4.34
N SER A 230 -2.64 -2.76 -4.34
CA SER A 230 -2.90 -1.77 -3.28
C SER A 230 -1.75 -0.76 -3.15
N TYR A 231 -1.14 -0.57 -1.97
CA TYR A 231 0.10 0.22 -1.81
C TYR A 231 1.23 -0.21 -2.76
N GLY A 232 1.28 -1.48 -3.19
CA GLY A 232 2.20 -1.96 -4.22
C GLY A 232 2.06 -1.19 -5.54
N THR A 233 0.89 -0.60 -5.82
CA THR A 233 0.71 0.27 -6.98
C THR A 233 1.47 1.60 -6.84
N GLN A 234 1.49 2.22 -5.65
CA GLN A 234 2.32 3.40 -5.37
C GLN A 234 3.80 3.04 -5.55
N LEU A 235 4.24 1.93 -4.98
CA LEU A 235 5.60 1.42 -5.13
C LEU A 235 5.97 1.19 -6.61
N GLY A 236 5.08 0.56 -7.38
CA GLY A 236 5.25 0.34 -8.82
C GLY A 236 5.39 1.63 -9.61
N ALA A 237 4.52 2.62 -9.38
CA ALA A 237 4.60 3.90 -10.09
C ALA A 237 5.85 4.69 -9.72
N GLN A 238 6.27 4.67 -8.46
CA GLN A 238 7.51 5.33 -8.06
C GLN A 238 8.75 4.61 -8.61
N TYR A 239 8.73 3.28 -8.70
CA TYR A 239 9.74 2.53 -9.44
C TYR A 239 9.77 2.95 -10.91
N ALA A 240 8.61 3.05 -11.57
CA ALA A 240 8.52 3.46 -12.97
C ALA A 240 8.97 4.91 -13.20
N ALA A 241 8.74 5.81 -12.24
CA ALA A 241 9.26 7.17 -12.30
C ALA A 241 10.79 7.23 -12.22
N LEU A 242 11.40 6.34 -11.42
CA LEU A 242 12.85 6.27 -11.21
C LEU A 242 13.58 5.49 -12.31
N PHE A 243 12.99 4.39 -12.79
CA PHE A 243 13.62 3.40 -13.66
C PHE A 243 12.71 2.98 -14.84
N PRO A 244 12.18 3.92 -15.66
CA PRO A 244 11.22 3.59 -16.72
C PRO A 244 11.81 2.64 -17.77
N ASP A 245 13.10 2.80 -18.09
CA ASP A 245 13.80 2.00 -19.10
C ASP A 245 14.09 0.56 -18.66
N ALA A 246 13.95 0.27 -17.36
CA ALA A 246 14.14 -1.06 -16.81
C ALA A 246 12.90 -1.96 -16.98
N ILE A 247 11.74 -1.42 -17.36
CA ILE A 247 10.45 -2.11 -17.31
C ILE A 247 10.12 -2.81 -18.64
N ARG A 248 9.93 -4.13 -18.57
CA ARG A 248 9.30 -4.93 -19.65
C ARG A 248 7.78 -4.88 -19.51
N ALA A 249 7.26 -5.23 -18.35
CA ALA A 249 5.83 -5.32 -18.05
C ALA A 249 5.55 -4.90 -16.61
N MET A 250 4.56 -4.04 -16.43
CA MET A 250 4.10 -3.61 -15.10
C MET A 250 2.57 -3.62 -15.07
N ALA A 251 2.01 -4.39 -14.14
CA ALA A 251 0.58 -4.47 -13.86
C ALA A 251 0.32 -3.99 -12.44
N LEU A 252 -0.51 -2.95 -12.30
CA LEU A 252 -0.86 -2.34 -11.01
C LEU A 252 -2.36 -2.53 -10.77
N ASP A 253 -2.74 -3.12 -9.64
CA ASP A 253 -4.14 -3.46 -9.33
C ASP A 253 -4.61 -2.85 -8.01
N GLY A 254 -5.63 -1.99 -8.06
CA GLY A 254 -6.12 -1.24 -6.89
C GLY A 254 -5.27 0.00 -6.55
N MET A 255 -5.31 1.02 -7.42
CA MET A 255 -4.39 2.17 -7.43
C MET A 255 -4.41 3.05 -6.18
N LEU A 256 -3.24 3.26 -5.59
CA LEU A 256 -2.98 4.25 -4.55
C LEU A 256 -2.21 5.43 -5.15
N GLN A 257 -2.92 6.52 -5.44
CA GLN A 257 -2.31 7.73 -5.98
C GLN A 257 -1.60 8.52 -4.86
N HIS A 258 -0.28 8.66 -4.96
CA HIS A 258 0.53 9.39 -3.97
C HIS A 258 0.40 10.91 -4.08
N THR A 259 0.12 11.42 -5.26
CA THR A 259 0.34 12.83 -5.63
C THR A 259 -0.83 13.74 -5.24
N GLY A 260 -1.96 13.15 -4.83
CA GLY A 260 -3.19 13.84 -4.52
C GLY A 260 -3.06 14.87 -3.40
N ALA A 261 -3.73 16.02 -3.59
CA ALA A 261 -3.88 17.02 -2.54
C ALA A 261 -4.59 16.42 -1.31
N PHE A 262 -4.26 16.92 -0.13
CA PHE A 262 -4.68 16.28 1.13
C PHE A 262 -6.21 16.22 1.28
N ALA A 263 -6.87 17.34 1.02
CA ALA A 263 -8.33 17.42 1.03
C ALA A 263 -8.98 16.48 0.01
N SER A 264 -8.34 16.31 -1.17
CA SER A 264 -8.81 15.36 -2.19
C SER A 264 -8.74 13.92 -1.68
N ASN A 265 -7.66 13.55 -1.00
CA ASN A 265 -7.50 12.20 -0.45
C ASN A 265 -8.50 11.92 0.69
N ILE A 266 -8.79 12.90 1.54
CA ILE A 266 -9.86 12.79 2.56
C ILE A 266 -11.21 12.53 1.88
N MET A 267 -11.59 13.39 0.93
CA MET A 267 -12.83 13.25 0.18
C MET A 267 -12.93 11.89 -0.51
N THR A 268 -11.85 11.49 -1.19
CA THR A 268 -11.76 10.25 -1.96
C THR A 268 -11.95 9.03 -1.08
N GLN A 269 -11.29 8.95 0.08
CA GLN A 269 -11.49 7.85 1.02
C GLN A 269 -12.89 7.86 1.65
N ALA A 270 -13.36 9.02 2.10
CA ALA A 270 -14.67 9.17 2.74
C ALA A 270 -15.81 8.72 1.81
N THR A 271 -15.81 9.23 0.57
CA THR A 271 -16.84 8.90 -0.43
C THR A 271 -16.76 7.43 -0.89
N SER A 272 -15.56 6.84 -0.99
CA SER A 272 -15.41 5.44 -1.42
C SER A 272 -15.89 4.46 -0.35
N LEU A 273 -15.60 4.73 0.92
CA LEU A 273 -16.12 3.92 2.04
C LEU A 273 -17.65 4.07 2.16
N ASP A 274 -18.17 5.28 2.05
CA ASP A 274 -19.63 5.53 2.08
C ASP A 274 -20.34 4.82 0.91
N ALA A 275 -19.78 4.88 -0.30
CA ALA A 275 -20.33 4.17 -1.46
C ALA A 275 -20.30 2.65 -1.28
N THR A 276 -19.24 2.11 -0.67
CA THR A 276 -19.10 0.67 -0.43
C THR A 276 -20.11 0.17 0.58
N ILE A 277 -20.30 0.85 1.72
CA ILE A 277 -21.30 0.41 2.70
C ILE A 277 -22.72 0.52 2.13
N GLN A 278 -22.98 1.53 1.30
CA GLN A 278 -24.25 1.61 0.57
C GLN A 278 -24.44 0.45 -0.42
N ASP A 279 -23.38 -0.01 -1.09
CA ASP A 279 -23.41 -1.19 -1.96
C ASP A 279 -23.69 -2.47 -1.20
N PHE A 280 -23.05 -2.63 -0.03
CA PHE A 280 -23.35 -3.72 0.89
C PHE A 280 -24.82 -3.71 1.34
N PHE A 281 -25.40 -2.55 1.62
CA PHE A 281 -26.82 -2.47 1.95
C PHE A 281 -27.71 -2.92 0.79
N ARG A 282 -27.44 -2.46 -0.43
CA ARG A 282 -28.17 -2.92 -1.63
C ARG A 282 -28.05 -4.42 -1.84
N PHE A 283 -26.86 -4.99 -1.59
CA PHE A 283 -26.64 -6.43 -1.65
C PHE A 283 -27.57 -7.20 -0.70
N CYS A 284 -27.72 -6.76 0.54
CA CYS A 284 -28.65 -7.37 1.49
C CYS A 284 -30.13 -7.11 1.15
N GLU A 285 -30.46 -5.90 0.73
CA GLU A 285 -31.83 -5.47 0.41
C GLU A 285 -32.39 -6.21 -0.83
N ALA A 286 -31.52 -6.56 -1.78
CA ALA A 286 -31.91 -7.28 -2.99
C ALA A 286 -32.44 -8.70 -2.71
N ASN A 287 -31.97 -9.35 -1.63
CA ASN A 287 -32.49 -10.65 -1.18
C ASN A 287 -32.07 -10.92 0.27
N ALA A 288 -33.04 -11.22 1.14
CA ALA A 288 -32.77 -11.57 2.53
C ALA A 288 -31.72 -12.69 2.66
N THR A 289 -31.77 -13.74 1.82
CA THR A 289 -30.81 -14.85 1.89
C THR A 289 -29.35 -14.43 1.72
N ASN A 290 -29.09 -13.28 1.07
CA ASN A 290 -27.73 -12.73 0.94
C ASN A 290 -27.11 -12.36 2.30
N CYS A 291 -27.96 -12.06 3.29
CA CYS A 291 -27.59 -11.58 4.62
C CYS A 291 -28.38 -12.30 5.72
N GLY A 292 -28.85 -13.52 5.45
CA GLY A 292 -29.68 -14.34 6.35
C GLY A 292 -31.04 -13.70 6.69
N ASP A 293 -31.60 -14.04 7.85
CA ASP A 293 -32.88 -13.46 8.33
C ASP A 293 -32.83 -11.94 8.61
N GLY A 294 -31.74 -11.25 8.25
CA GLY A 294 -31.49 -9.83 8.53
C GLY A 294 -31.58 -8.89 7.32
N GLY A 295 -31.73 -9.40 6.08
CA GLY A 295 -31.49 -8.57 4.89
C GLY A 295 -32.42 -7.36 4.67
N GLN A 296 -33.63 -7.34 5.24
CA GLN A 296 -34.55 -6.20 5.07
C GLN A 296 -34.26 -4.99 5.97
N ASN A 297 -33.50 -5.16 7.05
CA ASN A 297 -33.25 -4.09 8.04
C ASN A 297 -31.75 -3.79 8.24
N ILE A 298 -30.89 -4.18 7.29
CA ILE A 298 -29.43 -4.09 7.46
C ILE A 298 -28.94 -2.68 7.82
N ARG A 299 -29.58 -1.62 7.27
CA ARG A 299 -29.25 -0.22 7.60
C ARG A 299 -29.54 0.11 9.08
N GLN A 300 -30.65 -0.40 9.60
CA GLN A 300 -31.03 -0.20 11.00
C GLN A 300 -30.10 -1.00 11.92
N THR A 301 -29.73 -2.22 11.52
CA THR A 301 -28.72 -3.03 12.21
C THR A 301 -27.38 -2.30 12.27
N TRP A 302 -26.91 -1.74 11.15
CA TRP A 302 -25.72 -0.92 11.10
C TRP A 302 -25.77 0.26 12.09
N ASN A 303 -26.83 1.08 12.02
CA ASN A 303 -27.01 2.21 12.93
C ASN A 303 -26.99 1.74 14.40
N LYS A 304 -27.63 0.61 14.69
CA LYS A 304 -27.65 0.07 16.04
C LYS A 304 -26.27 -0.35 16.53
N VAL A 305 -25.46 -1.00 15.70
CA VAL A 305 -24.07 -1.34 16.04
C VAL A 305 -23.27 -0.08 16.37
N ILE A 306 -23.41 0.96 15.55
CA ILE A 306 -22.72 2.25 15.76
C ILE A 306 -23.17 2.90 17.08
N GLU A 307 -24.47 2.91 17.39
CA GLU A 307 -24.99 3.40 18.67
C GLU A 307 -24.42 2.63 19.87
N VAL A 308 -24.41 1.29 19.79
CA VAL A 308 -23.90 0.41 20.85
C VAL A 308 -22.40 0.63 21.06
N ALA A 309 -21.63 0.77 19.99
CA ALA A 309 -20.20 1.08 20.04
C ALA A 309 -19.94 2.48 20.63
N ALA A 310 -20.68 3.49 20.18
CA ALA A 310 -20.56 4.86 20.69
C ALA A 310 -20.93 4.99 22.17
N ALA A 311 -21.83 4.14 22.66
CA ALA A 311 -22.18 4.05 24.08
C ALA A 311 -21.15 3.27 24.93
N GLY A 312 -20.08 2.73 24.34
CA GLY A 312 -19.11 1.88 25.03
C GLY A 312 -19.69 0.52 25.47
N GLN A 313 -20.70 0.02 24.75
CA GLN A 313 -21.44 -1.20 25.10
C GLN A 313 -21.15 -2.38 24.15
N LEU A 314 -20.32 -2.18 23.13
CA LEU A 314 -19.94 -3.24 22.18
C LEU A 314 -18.83 -4.12 22.78
N LYS A 315 -19.23 -5.03 23.69
CA LYS A 315 -18.31 -5.83 24.52
C LYS A 315 -17.84 -7.07 23.78
N ALA A 316 -16.53 -7.27 23.74
CA ALA A 316 -15.92 -8.48 23.24
C ALA A 316 -15.77 -9.49 24.38
N THR A 317 -16.83 -10.23 24.68
CA THR A 317 -16.90 -11.10 25.88
C THR A 317 -15.91 -12.27 25.86
N GLU A 318 -15.37 -12.59 24.69
CA GLU A 318 -14.33 -13.62 24.50
C GLU A 318 -12.91 -13.06 24.69
N CYS A 319 -12.78 -11.74 24.87
CA CYS A 319 -11.52 -11.02 24.96
C CYS A 319 -11.26 -10.57 26.40
N ASP A 320 -10.12 -10.98 26.96
CA ASP A 320 -9.68 -10.61 28.31
C ASP A 320 -8.63 -9.48 28.31
N GLY A 321 -8.33 -8.92 27.13
CA GLY A 321 -7.31 -7.86 26.98
C GLY A 321 -5.88 -8.38 27.09
N THR A 322 -5.66 -9.69 27.06
CA THR A 322 -4.33 -10.29 27.15
C THR A 322 -3.92 -10.98 25.85
N LEU A 323 -2.63 -11.29 25.72
CA LEU A 323 -2.12 -12.10 24.59
C LEU A 323 -2.68 -13.52 24.54
N LYS A 324 -3.39 -13.99 25.57
CA LYS A 324 -4.08 -15.27 25.57
C LYS A 324 -5.29 -15.24 24.63
N THR A 325 -6.10 -14.18 24.71
CA THR A 325 -7.27 -13.97 23.84
C THR A 325 -6.94 -13.17 22.59
N ARG A 326 -5.83 -12.41 22.61
CA ARG A 326 -5.29 -11.59 21.52
C ARG A 326 -6.25 -10.52 21.03
N CYS A 327 -7.13 -10.01 21.87
CA CYS A 327 -8.05 -8.94 21.51
C CYS A 327 -8.41 -8.08 22.73
N LEU A 328 -8.88 -6.86 22.46
CA LEU A 328 -9.36 -5.95 23.49
C LEU A 328 -10.78 -6.34 23.96
N PRO A 329 -11.14 -6.10 25.23
CA PRO A 329 -12.46 -6.45 25.77
C PRO A 329 -13.60 -5.57 25.25
N LEU A 330 -13.29 -4.51 24.50
CA LEU A 330 -14.24 -3.53 23.99
C LEU A 330 -13.88 -3.17 22.55
N ALA A 331 -14.88 -3.13 21.68
CA ALA A 331 -14.75 -2.60 20.33
C ALA A 331 -15.37 -1.21 20.24
N THR A 332 -14.74 -0.32 19.47
CA THR A 332 -15.16 1.07 19.26
C THR A 332 -15.82 1.27 17.90
N VAL A 333 -16.35 2.47 17.66
CA VAL A 333 -16.86 2.87 16.33
C VAL A 333 -15.78 2.72 15.27
N SER A 334 -14.56 3.20 15.55
CA SER A 334 -13.40 3.06 14.65
C SER A 334 -13.10 1.59 14.33
N ASN A 335 -13.24 0.68 15.30
CA ASN A 335 -13.06 -0.75 15.03
C ASN A 335 -14.15 -1.31 14.12
N VAL A 336 -15.42 -0.93 14.33
CA VAL A 336 -16.53 -1.31 13.41
C VAL A 336 -16.27 -0.82 11.99
N LEU A 337 -15.80 0.43 11.82
CA LEU A 337 -15.42 0.97 10.51
C LEU A 337 -14.24 0.20 9.88
N GLY A 338 -13.24 -0.16 10.68
CA GLY A 338 -12.09 -0.96 10.24
C GLY A 338 -12.49 -2.36 9.77
N SER A 339 -13.38 -3.03 10.51
CA SER A 339 -13.96 -4.32 10.10
C SER A 339 -14.82 -4.17 8.85
N ALA A 340 -15.61 -3.10 8.74
CA ALA A 340 -16.41 -2.82 7.54
C ALA A 340 -15.52 -2.66 6.30
N ARG A 341 -14.45 -1.85 6.40
CA ARG A 341 -13.47 -1.71 5.32
C ARG A 341 -12.91 -3.08 4.93
N SER A 342 -12.39 -3.83 5.89
CA SER A 342 -11.68 -5.10 5.63
C SER A 342 -12.58 -6.20 5.07
N MET A 343 -13.81 -6.34 5.59
CA MET A 343 -14.75 -7.38 5.15
C MET A 343 -15.38 -7.05 3.81
N LEU A 344 -15.54 -5.77 3.47
CA LEU A 344 -16.15 -5.38 2.20
C LEU A 344 -15.15 -5.32 1.04
N GLU A 345 -13.85 -5.53 1.32
CA GLU A 345 -12.82 -5.76 0.28
C GLU A 345 -13.15 -6.99 -0.57
N PHE A 346 -13.80 -8.02 -0.01
CA PHE A 346 -14.07 -9.28 -0.71
C PHE A 346 -15.55 -9.62 -0.71
N ALA A 347 -16.10 -9.99 -1.88
CA ALA A 347 -17.55 -10.19 -2.04
C ALA A 347 -18.09 -11.39 -1.25
N ASP A 348 -17.29 -12.44 -1.08
CA ASP A 348 -17.61 -13.65 -0.32
C ASP A 348 -17.74 -13.40 1.19
N GLN A 349 -17.16 -12.31 1.70
CA GLN A 349 -17.18 -11.96 3.11
C GLN A 349 -18.42 -11.14 3.53
N ARG A 350 -19.24 -10.68 2.57
CA ARG A 350 -20.40 -9.80 2.84
C ARG A 350 -21.47 -10.47 3.70
N ALA A 351 -21.81 -11.73 3.39
CA ALA A 351 -22.82 -12.46 4.15
C ALA A 351 -22.39 -12.65 5.62
N LEU A 352 -21.12 -13.02 5.84
CA LEU A 352 -20.54 -13.13 7.18
C LEU A 352 -20.56 -11.77 7.89
N PHE A 353 -20.19 -10.68 7.20
CA PHE A 353 -20.22 -9.36 7.80
C PHE A 353 -21.63 -8.95 8.27
N ALA A 354 -22.68 -9.26 7.49
CA ALA A 354 -24.06 -9.01 7.89
C ALA A 354 -24.45 -9.77 9.16
N GLU A 355 -24.01 -11.03 9.31
CA GLU A 355 -24.20 -11.82 10.52
C GLU A 355 -23.52 -11.16 11.73
N GLN A 356 -22.28 -10.70 11.56
CA GLN A 356 -21.53 -10.04 12.64
C GLN A 356 -22.14 -8.71 13.05
N LEU A 357 -22.71 -7.94 12.11
CA LEU A 357 -23.48 -6.73 12.45
C LEU A 357 -24.69 -7.05 13.33
N LYS A 358 -25.39 -8.18 13.10
CA LYS A 358 -26.51 -8.59 13.94
C LYS A 358 -26.06 -8.90 15.38
N LEU A 359 -24.95 -9.61 15.53
CA LEU A 359 -24.35 -9.89 16.84
C LEU A 359 -23.90 -8.58 17.53
N GLY A 360 -23.28 -7.67 16.78
CA GLY A 360 -22.87 -6.35 17.27
C GLY A 360 -24.04 -5.48 17.72
N ALA A 361 -25.17 -5.51 17.01
CA ALA A 361 -26.38 -4.78 17.40
C ALA A 361 -26.94 -5.28 18.74
N GLY A 362 -26.67 -6.55 19.09
CA GLY A 362 -26.97 -7.13 20.40
C GLY A 362 -25.90 -6.89 21.48
N GLY A 363 -24.81 -6.19 21.17
CA GLY A 363 -23.73 -5.88 22.11
C GLY A 363 -22.50 -6.79 22.01
N ASN A 364 -22.46 -7.77 21.10
CA ASN A 364 -21.29 -8.63 20.94
C ASN A 364 -20.25 -7.98 20.01
N GLY A 365 -19.17 -7.49 20.62
CA GLY A 365 -18.04 -6.83 19.97
C GLY A 365 -16.89 -7.75 19.56
N SER A 366 -16.95 -9.07 19.83
CA SER A 366 -15.80 -9.96 19.69
C SER A 366 -15.21 -9.95 18.28
N PHE A 367 -16.06 -9.91 17.25
CA PHE A 367 -15.63 -9.82 15.85
C PHE A 367 -14.97 -8.47 15.49
N PHE A 368 -15.44 -7.39 16.10
CA PHE A 368 -14.97 -6.04 15.81
C PHE A 368 -13.71 -5.68 16.58
N SER A 369 -13.40 -6.40 17.67
CA SER A 369 -12.27 -6.07 18.53
C SER A 369 -10.93 -6.25 17.81
N PRO A 370 -10.02 -5.27 17.87
CA PRO A 370 -8.73 -5.36 17.20
C PRO A 370 -7.84 -6.41 17.87
N GLY A 371 -7.00 -7.04 17.04
CA GLY A 371 -6.00 -7.98 17.51
C GLY A 371 -4.86 -7.28 18.29
N LEU A 372 -4.37 -7.92 19.36
CA LEU A 372 -3.19 -7.45 20.08
C LEU A 372 -1.90 -7.90 19.39
N LEU A 373 -0.91 -7.02 19.36
CA LEU A 373 0.44 -7.30 18.87
C LEU A 373 1.13 -8.27 19.81
N SER A 374 1.59 -9.38 19.24
CA SER A 374 2.19 -10.48 19.98
C SER A 374 3.70 -10.32 20.26
N GLY A 375 4.35 -9.35 19.62
CA GLY A 375 5.81 -9.20 19.57
C GLY A 375 6.47 -10.05 18.47
N ASP A 376 5.68 -10.82 17.72
CA ASP A 376 6.16 -11.58 16.57
C ASP A 376 6.27 -10.63 15.37
N VAL A 377 7.50 -10.28 15.00
CA VAL A 377 7.81 -9.31 13.95
C VAL A 377 7.28 -9.68 12.56
N PHE A 378 6.87 -10.93 12.33
CA PHE A 378 6.22 -11.34 11.08
C PHE A 378 4.71 -11.18 11.15
N VAL A 379 4.09 -11.64 12.25
CA VAL A 379 2.63 -11.52 12.46
C VAL A 379 2.23 -10.05 12.58
N ASP A 380 3.02 -9.29 13.33
CA ASP A 380 2.74 -7.90 13.64
C ASP A 380 3.34 -6.94 12.61
N SER A 381 4.04 -7.46 11.58
CA SER A 381 4.85 -6.67 10.65
C SER A 381 4.07 -5.54 10.00
N ARG A 382 2.88 -5.85 9.48
CA ARG A 382 1.98 -4.87 8.87
C ARG A 382 1.58 -3.79 9.87
N SER A 383 1.09 -4.20 11.04
CA SER A 383 0.62 -3.28 12.07
C SER A 383 1.72 -2.37 12.61
N LEU A 384 2.95 -2.87 12.71
CA LEU A 384 4.10 -2.08 13.19
C LEU A 384 4.62 -1.11 12.15
N SER A 385 4.75 -1.53 10.88
CA SER A 385 5.42 -0.75 9.85
C SER A 385 4.51 0.22 9.08
N ILE A 386 3.20 -0.04 9.02
CA ILE A 386 2.26 0.75 8.18
C ILE A 386 2.30 2.25 8.50
N THR A 387 2.22 2.62 9.78
CA THR A 387 2.27 4.02 10.22
C THR A 387 3.60 4.64 9.85
N ASN A 388 4.71 3.94 10.08
CA ASN A 388 6.04 4.49 9.81
C ASN A 388 6.22 4.80 8.31
N VAL A 389 5.89 3.85 7.44
CA VAL A 389 5.99 4.03 5.97
C VAL A 389 5.08 5.17 5.51
N GLN A 390 3.81 5.17 5.91
CA GLN A 390 2.85 6.20 5.47
C GLN A 390 3.21 7.61 5.95
N CYS A 391 3.82 7.74 7.14
CA CYS A 391 4.28 9.02 7.63
C CYS A 391 5.53 9.53 6.91
N GLN A 392 6.47 8.64 6.54
CA GLN A 392 7.63 9.03 5.72
C GLN A 392 7.23 9.36 4.28
N ASP A 393 6.20 8.70 3.75
CA ASP A 393 5.57 9.04 2.48
C ASP A 393 4.70 10.31 2.57
N GLY A 394 4.39 10.81 3.77
CA GLY A 394 3.50 11.98 3.90
C GLY A 394 2.11 11.75 3.30
N HIS A 395 1.66 10.50 3.26
CA HIS A 395 0.34 10.10 2.77
C HIS A 395 -0.75 10.49 3.78
N PHE A 396 -0.45 10.30 5.08
CA PHE A 396 -1.34 10.66 6.19
C PHE A 396 -0.95 12.00 6.83
N PHE A 397 -1.92 12.57 7.54
CA PHE A 397 -1.82 13.89 8.12
C PHE A 397 -1.13 13.85 9.47
N ALA A 398 -0.12 14.70 9.64
CA ALA A 398 0.40 15.04 10.95
C ALA A 398 -0.23 16.37 11.38
N ALA A 399 -1.30 16.31 12.17
CA ALA A 399 -1.98 17.51 12.63
C ALA A 399 -1.10 18.30 13.62
N LYS A 400 -1.15 19.61 13.52
CA LYS A 400 -0.40 20.50 14.42
C LYS A 400 -1.13 20.77 15.73
N ASP A 401 -2.45 20.73 15.70
CA ASP A 401 -3.32 20.97 16.85
C ASP A 401 -4.70 20.32 16.65
N HIS A 402 -5.51 20.38 17.71
CA HIS A 402 -6.88 19.88 17.72
C HIS A 402 -7.81 20.61 16.72
N VAL A 403 -7.48 21.84 16.30
CA VAL A 403 -8.29 22.59 15.32
C VAL A 403 -8.11 22.03 13.92
N GLU A 404 -6.88 21.67 13.55
CA GLU A 404 -6.63 20.95 12.30
C GLU A 404 -7.30 19.58 12.31
N VAL A 405 -7.24 18.84 13.43
CA VAL A 405 -7.97 17.56 13.56
C VAL A 405 -9.47 17.77 13.38
N LYS A 406 -10.06 18.77 14.05
CA LYS A 406 -11.48 19.12 13.89
C LYS A 406 -11.83 19.43 12.43
N ARG A 407 -10.97 20.14 11.71
CA ARG A 407 -11.18 20.43 10.27
C ARG A 407 -11.18 19.15 9.44
N VAL A 408 -10.28 18.20 9.71
CA VAL A 408 -10.25 16.89 9.04
C VAL A 408 -11.52 16.10 9.36
N ALA A 409 -11.94 16.06 10.63
CA ALA A 409 -13.15 15.38 11.06
C ALA A 409 -14.42 15.97 10.40
N ASP A 410 -14.57 17.29 10.42
CA ASP A 410 -15.70 18.00 9.82
C ASP A 410 -15.74 17.76 8.29
N MET A 411 -14.58 17.78 7.62
CA MET A 411 -14.45 17.49 6.20
C MET A 411 -14.86 16.04 5.87
N THR A 412 -14.33 15.05 6.59
CA THR A 412 -14.70 13.64 6.40
C THR A 412 -16.21 13.45 6.57
N ARG A 413 -16.80 13.99 7.64
CA ARG A 413 -18.25 13.90 7.92
C ARG A 413 -19.09 14.52 6.79
N SER A 414 -18.66 15.64 6.23
CA SER A 414 -19.38 16.31 5.13
C SER A 414 -19.42 15.52 3.82
N PHE A 415 -18.53 14.54 3.65
CA PHE A 415 -18.46 13.71 2.44
C PHE A 415 -19.11 12.33 2.58
N THR A 416 -19.72 12.04 3.73
CA THR A 416 -20.38 10.77 4.02
C THR A 416 -21.86 10.98 4.27
N THR A 417 -22.69 10.02 3.86
CA THR A 417 -24.15 10.07 4.09
C THR A 417 -24.62 9.01 5.08
N THR A 418 -23.82 7.96 5.29
CA THR A 418 -24.13 6.86 6.20
C THR A 418 -23.71 7.20 7.63
N PRO A 419 -24.59 7.04 8.65
CA PRO A 419 -24.22 7.26 10.05
C PRO A 419 -22.97 6.48 10.46
N GLY A 420 -22.06 7.14 11.18
CA GLY A 420 -20.78 6.56 11.63
C GLY A 420 -19.65 6.59 10.60
N MET A 421 -19.92 6.54 9.28
CA MET A 421 -18.85 6.54 8.26
C MET A 421 -17.97 7.80 8.30
N GLY A 422 -18.54 8.92 8.72
CA GLY A 422 -17.82 10.18 8.90
C GLY A 422 -16.69 10.12 9.94
N GLU A 423 -16.63 9.08 10.80
CA GLU A 423 -15.61 8.94 11.85
C GLU A 423 -14.31 8.29 11.38
N PHE A 424 -14.17 7.96 10.08
CA PHE A 424 -12.93 7.39 9.54
C PHE A 424 -11.71 8.35 9.62
N TRP A 425 -11.94 9.63 9.95
CA TRP A 425 -10.87 10.62 10.14
C TRP A 425 -9.82 10.20 11.18
N HIS A 426 -10.17 9.34 12.15
CA HIS A 426 -9.23 8.80 13.12
C HIS A 426 -7.99 8.17 12.45
N ARG A 427 -8.17 7.49 11.31
CA ARG A 427 -7.07 6.87 10.54
C ARG A 427 -6.24 7.88 9.74
N VAL A 428 -6.86 8.99 9.34
CA VAL A 428 -6.20 10.01 8.51
C VAL A 428 -5.11 10.75 9.29
N ILE A 429 -5.26 10.82 10.62
CA ILE A 429 -4.38 11.59 11.51
C ILE A 429 -3.30 10.76 12.23
N ASP A 430 -3.12 9.48 11.85
CA ASP A 430 -2.23 8.52 12.52
C ASP A 430 -0.76 9.01 12.62
N CYS A 431 -0.35 9.99 11.79
CA CYS A 431 0.99 10.58 11.85
C CYS A 431 1.15 11.71 12.87
N THR A 432 0.08 12.14 13.55
CA THR A 432 0.13 13.22 14.54
C THR A 432 1.01 12.83 15.72
N GLY A 433 2.13 13.53 15.89
CA GLY A 433 3.13 13.25 16.94
C GLY A 433 4.11 12.11 16.62
N TYR A 434 3.92 11.37 15.53
CA TYR A 434 4.84 10.29 15.15
C TYR A 434 6.20 10.87 14.72
N PRO A 435 7.33 10.41 15.28
CA PRO A 435 8.56 11.18 15.31
C PRO A 435 9.42 11.00 14.04
N VAL A 436 8.85 10.98 12.84
CA VAL A 436 9.57 10.79 11.57
C VAL A 436 9.53 12.01 10.68
N LYS A 437 10.46 12.08 9.73
CA LYS A 437 10.45 13.10 8.67
C LYS A 437 9.71 12.56 7.46
N ILE A 438 8.98 13.43 6.76
CA ILE A 438 8.48 13.14 5.41
C ILE A 438 9.69 13.16 4.47
N THR A 439 10.10 12.00 3.97
CA THR A 439 11.24 11.82 3.05
C THR A 439 10.80 11.56 1.61
N ASN A 440 9.54 11.13 1.41
CA ASN A 440 8.91 10.96 0.11
C ASN A 440 7.65 11.84 0.03
N PRO A 441 7.78 13.18 -0.01
CA PRO A 441 6.63 14.08 -0.01
C PRO A 441 5.76 13.85 -1.26
N ARG A 442 4.47 14.14 -1.11
CA ARG A 442 3.51 14.10 -2.22
C ARG A 442 3.92 15.08 -3.31
N ALA A 443 4.26 14.53 -4.47
CA ALA A 443 4.69 15.28 -5.64
C ALA A 443 4.17 14.58 -6.89
N ALA A 444 3.75 15.34 -7.90
CA ALA A 444 3.31 14.80 -9.17
C ALA A 444 4.39 13.88 -9.77
N LEU A 445 4.00 12.65 -10.11
CA LEU A 445 4.86 11.75 -10.85
C LEU A 445 4.71 12.07 -12.34
N SER A 446 5.84 12.15 -13.04
CA SER A 446 5.88 12.21 -14.50
C SER A 446 6.55 10.93 -14.98
N VAL A 447 5.78 9.85 -15.03
CA VAL A 447 6.29 8.54 -15.45
C VAL A 447 6.44 8.53 -16.98
N LYS A 448 7.68 8.37 -17.43
CA LYS A 448 8.00 8.31 -18.86
C LYS A 448 7.43 7.04 -19.49
N ALA A 449 7.31 7.05 -20.82
CA ALA A 449 6.94 5.85 -21.56
C ALA A 449 7.89 4.68 -21.25
N THR A 450 7.32 3.52 -20.99
CA THR A 450 8.01 2.24 -20.77
C THR A 450 8.01 1.42 -22.06
N GLN A 451 8.73 0.30 -22.11
CA GLN A 451 8.76 -0.56 -23.29
C GLN A 451 7.36 -1.04 -23.72
N THR A 452 6.55 -1.41 -22.72
CA THR A 452 5.13 -1.76 -22.89
C THR A 452 4.32 -0.80 -22.03
N PRO A 453 3.23 -0.19 -22.52
CA PRO A 453 2.34 0.64 -21.71
C PRO A 453 1.95 -0.07 -20.40
N VAL A 454 2.06 0.65 -19.28
CA VAL A 454 1.73 0.09 -17.95
C VAL A 454 0.25 -0.29 -17.90
N LEU A 455 -0.06 -1.48 -17.42
CA LEU A 455 -1.44 -1.95 -17.24
C LEU A 455 -1.92 -1.54 -15.84
N LEU A 456 -2.97 -0.73 -15.79
CA LEU A 456 -3.67 -0.38 -14.57
C LEU A 456 -4.99 -1.15 -14.53
N VAL A 457 -5.29 -1.84 -13.43
CA VAL A 457 -6.53 -2.60 -13.24
C VAL A 457 -7.24 -2.12 -11.98
N HIS A 458 -8.52 -1.82 -12.09
CA HIS A 458 -9.26 -1.25 -10.97
C HIS A 458 -10.70 -1.73 -10.90
N SER A 459 -11.18 -2.03 -9.70
CA SER A 459 -12.61 -2.24 -9.47
C SER A 459 -13.34 -0.91 -9.45
N ARG A 460 -14.52 -0.85 -10.05
CA ARG A 460 -15.36 0.35 -10.06
C ARG A 460 -15.73 0.83 -8.65
N PHE A 461 -15.93 -0.11 -7.72
CA PHE A 461 -16.31 0.17 -6.33
C PHE A 461 -15.32 -0.51 -5.37
N ASP A 462 -14.08 -0.04 -5.38
CA ASP A 462 -13.03 -0.50 -4.48
C ASP A 462 -13.09 0.28 -3.14
N PRO A 463 -13.28 -0.40 -1.99
CA PRO A 463 -13.42 0.25 -0.68
C PRO A 463 -12.11 0.77 -0.10
N ALA A 464 -10.96 0.27 -0.57
CA ALA A 464 -9.67 0.57 0.01
C ALA A 464 -8.90 1.58 -0.83
N THR A 465 -9.01 1.53 -2.15
CA THR A 465 -8.42 2.48 -3.09
C THR A 465 -9.46 2.95 -4.10
N SER A 466 -9.69 4.25 -4.22
CA SER A 466 -10.79 4.76 -5.03
C SER A 466 -10.53 4.74 -6.53
N PHE A 467 -11.60 4.66 -7.32
CA PHE A 467 -11.56 4.92 -8.76
C PHE A 467 -10.96 6.29 -9.10
N VAL A 468 -11.13 7.29 -8.24
CA VAL A 468 -10.51 8.62 -8.44
C VAL A 468 -8.98 8.51 -8.43
N TYR A 469 -8.40 7.65 -7.59
CA TYR A 469 -6.96 7.38 -7.62
C TYR A 469 -6.54 6.69 -8.91
N ALA A 470 -7.32 5.72 -9.39
CA ALA A 470 -7.02 5.06 -10.67
C ALA A 470 -7.02 6.06 -11.84
N ALA A 471 -8.02 6.94 -11.90
CA ALA A 471 -8.10 7.98 -12.91
C ALA A 471 -6.92 8.96 -12.81
N GLY A 472 -6.67 9.53 -11.63
CA GLY A 472 -5.58 10.48 -11.43
C GLY A 472 -4.20 9.88 -11.66
N MET A 473 -3.98 8.64 -11.22
CA MET A 473 -2.72 7.94 -11.44
C MET A 473 -2.51 7.57 -12.90
N THR A 474 -3.58 7.31 -13.69
CA THR A 474 -3.46 7.09 -15.14
C THR A 474 -2.87 8.31 -15.85
N GLU A 475 -3.21 9.53 -15.40
CA GLU A 475 -2.69 10.79 -15.96
C GLU A 475 -1.21 11.05 -15.65
N GLU A 476 -0.64 10.34 -14.67
CA GLU A 476 0.78 10.44 -14.30
C GLU A 476 1.70 9.65 -15.24
N PHE A 477 1.15 8.73 -16.03
CA PHE A 477 1.89 7.93 -17.01
C PHE A 477 1.73 8.50 -18.42
N GLN A 478 2.87 8.70 -19.11
CA GLN A 478 2.85 9.03 -20.55
C GLN A 478 2.20 7.91 -21.38
N THR A 479 2.40 6.66 -20.97
CA THR A 479 1.81 5.48 -21.63
C THR A 479 1.31 4.48 -20.59
N ALA A 480 0.00 4.45 -20.37
CA ALA A 480 -0.67 3.44 -19.57
C ALA A 480 -2.03 3.07 -20.19
N THR A 481 -2.56 1.92 -19.79
CA THR A 481 -3.92 1.51 -20.13
C THR A 481 -4.66 1.13 -18.87
N LEU A 482 -5.79 1.78 -18.62
CA LEU A 482 -6.70 1.46 -17.52
C LEU A 482 -7.77 0.46 -17.98
N VAL A 483 -7.85 -0.66 -17.26
CA VAL A 483 -8.92 -1.65 -17.34
C VAL A 483 -9.78 -1.52 -16.10
N LEU A 484 -11.09 -1.39 -16.30
CA LEU A 484 -12.06 -1.37 -15.21
C LEU A 484 -12.73 -2.73 -15.06
N ARG A 485 -12.79 -3.22 -13.82
CA ARG A 485 -13.61 -4.35 -13.43
C ARG A 485 -14.93 -3.82 -12.87
N GLU A 486 -16.05 -4.21 -13.47
CA GLU A 486 -17.36 -3.88 -12.91
C GLU A 486 -17.58 -4.60 -11.58
N GLY A 487 -18.37 -3.98 -10.70
CA GLY A 487 -18.64 -4.47 -9.36
C GLY A 487 -17.69 -3.94 -8.29
N SER A 488 -17.92 -4.39 -7.06
CA SER A 488 -17.24 -3.96 -5.83
C SER A 488 -16.20 -4.95 -5.34
N GLY A 489 -15.25 -4.46 -4.54
CA GLY A 489 -14.18 -5.25 -3.93
C GLY A 489 -12.82 -4.63 -4.17
N HIS A 490 -11.86 -4.91 -3.28
CA HIS A 490 -10.52 -4.39 -3.39
C HIS A 490 -9.71 -5.25 -4.34
N THR A 491 -9.12 -4.61 -5.35
CA THR A 491 -8.32 -5.27 -6.41
C THR A 491 -9.19 -6.16 -7.31
N SER A 492 -8.57 -6.81 -8.29
CA SER A 492 -9.26 -7.47 -9.41
C SER A 492 -8.65 -8.81 -9.77
N TYR A 493 -7.32 -8.93 -9.80
CA TYR A 493 -6.61 -10.14 -10.22
C TYR A 493 -6.87 -11.32 -9.26
N LEU A 494 -6.82 -11.05 -7.96
CA LEU A 494 -6.95 -12.07 -6.93
C LEU A 494 -8.37 -12.67 -6.85
N LEU A 495 -9.36 -11.95 -7.39
CA LEU A 495 -10.75 -12.38 -7.49
C LEU A 495 -11.01 -13.30 -8.70
N GLN A 496 -10.00 -13.54 -9.55
CA GLN A 496 -10.09 -14.35 -10.76
C GLN A 496 -11.05 -13.73 -11.81
N GLY A 497 -11.39 -14.48 -12.86
CA GLY A 497 -12.31 -14.03 -13.92
C GLY A 497 -11.63 -13.31 -15.08
N ASP A 498 -12.34 -12.39 -15.73
CA ASP A 498 -11.82 -11.70 -16.92
C ASP A 498 -10.66 -10.76 -16.58
N ALA A 499 -10.72 -10.08 -15.43
CA ALA A 499 -9.63 -9.20 -15.01
C ALA A 499 -8.30 -9.97 -14.87
N SER A 500 -8.33 -11.18 -14.29
CA SER A 500 -7.12 -11.98 -14.14
C SER A 500 -6.58 -12.48 -15.49
N ARG A 501 -7.47 -12.86 -16.42
CA ARG A 501 -7.08 -13.24 -17.79
C ARG A 501 -6.40 -12.09 -18.54
N VAL A 502 -6.90 -10.86 -18.40
CA VAL A 502 -6.30 -9.68 -19.02
C VAL A 502 -4.89 -9.43 -18.48
N VAL A 503 -4.71 -9.52 -17.16
CA VAL A 503 -3.39 -9.37 -16.53
C VAL A 503 -2.44 -10.48 -16.96
N ASP A 504 -2.90 -11.73 -17.01
CA ASP A 504 -2.10 -12.87 -17.46
C ASP A 504 -1.60 -12.68 -18.91
N ASP A 505 -2.50 -12.33 -19.85
CA ASP A 505 -2.17 -12.11 -21.27
C ASP A 505 -1.21 -10.93 -21.45
N TYR A 506 -1.38 -9.87 -20.66
CA TYR A 506 -0.45 -8.75 -20.63
C TYR A 506 0.94 -9.14 -20.09
N LEU A 507 1.03 -9.78 -18.92
CA LEU A 507 2.32 -10.15 -18.33
C LEU A 507 3.10 -11.13 -19.22
N ILE A 508 2.41 -12.13 -19.77
CA ILE A 508 3.02 -13.23 -20.52
C ILE A 508 3.33 -12.79 -21.96
N ASN A 509 2.37 -12.16 -22.64
CA ASN A 509 2.41 -11.89 -24.09
C ASN A 509 2.57 -10.41 -24.45
N LEU A 510 2.64 -9.51 -23.46
CA LEU A 510 2.69 -8.05 -23.67
C LEU A 510 1.49 -7.51 -24.44
N LYS A 511 0.35 -8.22 -24.39
CA LYS A 511 -0.86 -7.80 -25.05
C LYS A 511 -1.57 -6.74 -24.20
N VAL A 512 -1.48 -5.50 -24.65
CA VAL A 512 -2.18 -4.38 -24.04
C VAL A 512 -3.65 -4.40 -24.48
N PRO A 513 -4.62 -4.41 -23.56
CA PRO A 513 -6.03 -4.33 -23.91
C PRO A 513 -6.36 -2.97 -24.55
N PRO A 514 -7.45 -2.85 -25.33
CA PRO A 514 -7.89 -1.54 -25.83
C PRO A 514 -8.17 -0.55 -24.70
N ALA A 515 -7.92 0.74 -24.93
CA ALA A 515 -8.28 1.79 -23.99
C ALA A 515 -9.79 1.78 -23.69
N GLY A 516 -10.17 1.98 -22.44
CA GLY A 516 -11.56 1.94 -21.99
C GLY A 516 -12.14 0.52 -21.87
N THR A 517 -11.29 -0.52 -21.86
CA THR A 517 -11.74 -1.90 -21.61
C THR A 517 -12.41 -1.99 -20.24
N VAL A 518 -13.61 -2.56 -20.24
CA VAL A 518 -14.38 -2.89 -19.04
C VAL A 518 -14.64 -4.39 -19.03
N VAL A 519 -14.33 -5.06 -17.93
CA VAL A 519 -14.46 -6.50 -17.76
C VAL A 519 -15.44 -6.84 -16.63
N GLN A 520 -16.03 -8.04 -16.71
CA GLN A 520 -16.87 -8.61 -15.66
C GLN A 520 -16.05 -9.65 -14.89
N SER A 521 -16.13 -9.67 -13.57
CA SER A 521 -15.43 -10.65 -12.73
C SER A 521 -16.28 -11.03 -11.54
#